data_AF-A0A0D6QPH2-F1
#
_entry.id   AF-A0A0D6QPH2-F1
#
_cell.length_a   1.000
_cell.length_b   1.000
_cell.length_c   1.000
_cell.angle_alpha   90.00
_cell.angle_beta   90.00
_cell.angle_gamma   90.00
#
_symmetry.space_group_name_H-M   'P 1'
#
loop_
_entity.id
_entity.type
_entity.pdbx_description
1 polymer ?
#
loop_
_entity_poly.entity_id
_entity_poly.type
_entity_poly.pdbx_seq_one_letter_code
_entity_poly.pdbx_strand_id
1 'polypeptide(L)'
;MRPQVIRLIAALASVAALSACQNPNVGERCKLSWGSGEPPSPQTASGDYFESGNIGCEDLICIVSPAPAGSKYGGCSGDSCGYCSKPCVSDQDCYKSETGLVCDQVVLDPAFLASLDETTRQRYLGETQYSSYCVVPRQ
;
A
#
# COMPACT_ATOMS: atom_id res chain seq x y z
N MET A 1 48.42 -18.82 -36.33
CA MET A 1 46.97 -18.53 -36.20
C MET A 1 46.71 -18.21 -34.73
N ARG A 2 46.31 -16.97 -34.40
CA ARG A 2 46.06 -16.52 -33.01
C ARG A 2 44.61 -16.83 -32.61
N PRO A 3 44.35 -17.41 -31.43
CA PRO A 3 42.98 -17.52 -30.93
C PRO A 3 42.52 -16.15 -30.44
N GLN A 4 41.35 -15.72 -30.91
CA GLN A 4 40.68 -14.52 -30.41
C GLN A 4 40.01 -14.81 -29.08
N VAL A 5 40.37 -14.04 -28.06
CA VAL A 5 39.73 -14.05 -26.74
C VAL A 5 38.39 -13.33 -26.88
N ILE A 6 37.30 -14.10 -26.93
CA ILE A 6 35.93 -13.56 -26.89
C ILE A 6 35.66 -13.13 -25.44
N ARG A 7 35.77 -11.84 -25.17
CA ARG A 7 35.26 -11.22 -23.93
C ARG A 7 33.76 -11.03 -24.09
N LEU A 8 32.96 -11.98 -23.60
CA LEU A 8 31.55 -11.77 -23.31
C LEU A 8 31.44 -10.86 -22.09
N ILE A 9 31.27 -9.56 -22.33
CA ILE A 9 30.97 -8.59 -21.28
C ILE A 9 29.49 -8.73 -20.93
N ALA A 10 29.25 -8.93 -19.64
CA ALA A 10 27.97 -9.16 -19.00
C ALA A 10 26.93 -8.09 -19.36
N ALA A 11 25.81 -8.52 -19.93
CA ALA A 11 24.56 -7.77 -19.93
C ALA A 11 23.86 -8.00 -18.57
N LEU A 12 24.27 -7.25 -17.55
CA LEU A 12 23.61 -7.21 -16.24
C LEU A 12 23.43 -5.75 -15.82
N ALA A 13 22.54 -5.05 -16.52
CA ALA A 13 22.16 -3.69 -16.16
C ALA A 13 20.71 -3.41 -16.57
N SER A 14 19.75 -4.21 -16.09
CA SER A 14 18.33 -3.99 -16.37
C SER A 14 17.38 -4.55 -15.31
N VAL A 15 17.64 -4.35 -14.02
CA VAL A 15 16.64 -4.70 -12.97
C VAL A 15 16.43 -3.60 -11.91
N ALA A 16 17.26 -2.55 -11.87
CA ALA A 16 17.20 -1.53 -10.82
C ALA A 16 16.28 -0.33 -11.12
N ALA A 17 15.45 -0.38 -12.17
CA ALA A 17 14.71 0.79 -12.66
C ALA A 17 13.18 0.64 -12.66
N LEU A 18 12.61 -0.25 -11.82
CA LEU A 18 11.16 -0.26 -11.59
C LEU A 18 10.73 0.51 -10.33
N SER A 19 11.66 0.97 -9.48
CA SER A 19 11.37 1.80 -8.30
C SER A 19 11.28 3.30 -8.62
N ALA A 20 11.52 3.72 -9.86
CA ALA A 20 11.54 5.14 -10.26
C ALA A 20 10.28 5.61 -11.02
N CYS A 21 9.27 4.75 -11.19
CA CYS A 21 8.07 5.05 -11.97
C CYS A 21 6.78 5.20 -11.14
N GLN A 22 6.82 4.98 -9.82
CA GLN A 22 5.66 5.21 -8.93
C GLN A 22 6.03 6.29 -7.93
N ASN A 23 5.46 7.48 -8.11
CA ASN A 23 5.49 8.55 -7.12
C ASN A 23 4.04 8.87 -6.77
N PRO A 24 3.63 8.85 -5.50
CA PRO A 24 4.41 8.44 -4.32
C PRO A 24 4.69 6.93 -4.29
N ASN A 25 5.69 6.54 -3.49
CA ASN A 25 6.11 5.14 -3.39
C ASN A 25 5.20 4.33 -2.45
N VAL A 26 5.18 3.00 -2.66
CA VAL A 26 4.56 2.08 -1.70
C VAL A 26 5.23 2.25 -0.33
N GLY A 27 4.42 2.43 0.71
CA GLY A 27 4.86 2.63 2.08
C GLY A 27 5.19 4.08 2.45
N GLU A 28 5.09 5.03 1.51
CA GLU A 28 5.21 6.47 1.79
C GLU A 28 4.02 6.97 2.63
N ARG A 29 4.22 7.99 3.46
CA ARG A 29 3.21 8.43 4.43
C ARG A 29 2.11 9.23 3.77
N CYS A 30 0.86 8.94 4.15
CA CYS A 30 -0.32 9.65 3.67
C CYS A 30 -1.24 10.03 4.84
N LYS A 31 -2.13 10.99 4.57
CA LYS A 31 -3.17 11.45 5.48
C LYS A 31 -4.52 11.11 4.87
N LEU A 32 -5.36 10.39 5.60
CA LEU A 32 -6.74 10.17 5.19
C LEU A 32 -7.54 11.47 5.25
N SER A 33 -8.34 11.73 4.22
CA SER A 33 -9.36 12.78 4.24
C SER A 33 -10.47 12.34 5.18
N TRP A 34 -10.40 12.82 6.42
CA TRP A 34 -11.39 12.54 7.45
C TRP A 34 -12.29 13.77 7.65
N GLY A 35 -13.58 13.55 7.84
CA GLY A 35 -14.56 14.62 8.05
C GLY A 35 -14.37 15.36 9.39
N SER A 36 -15.46 15.83 9.98
CA SER A 36 -15.41 16.44 11.32
C SER A 36 -15.24 15.35 12.39
N GLY A 37 -13.99 15.06 12.76
CA GLY A 37 -13.65 14.06 13.78
C GLY A 37 -12.16 13.83 13.88
N GLU A 38 -11.75 13.02 14.85
CA GLU A 38 -10.36 12.55 14.93
C GLU A 38 -10.15 11.43 13.89
N PRO A 39 -9.17 11.55 12.98
CA PRO A 39 -8.89 10.51 12.01
C PRO A 39 -8.40 9.23 12.70
N PRO A 40 -8.62 8.05 12.10
CA PRO A 40 -8.05 6.83 12.62
C PRO A 40 -6.52 6.94 12.61
N SER A 41 -5.92 6.42 13.67
CA SER A 41 -4.47 6.29 13.83
C SER A 41 -4.14 4.80 13.98
N PRO A 42 -2.87 4.40 13.80
CA PRO A 42 -2.47 3.01 14.03
C PRO A 42 -2.78 2.48 15.44
N GLN A 43 -2.94 3.37 16.43
CA GLN A 43 -3.29 3.01 17.81
C GLN A 43 -4.79 2.92 18.05
N THR A 44 -5.60 3.63 17.26
CA THR A 44 -7.06 3.74 17.45
C THR A 44 -7.86 2.96 16.41
N ALA A 45 -7.23 2.57 15.30
CA ALA A 45 -7.87 1.80 14.25
C ALA A 45 -8.29 0.40 14.77
N SER A 46 -9.56 0.05 14.58
CA SER A 46 -10.09 -1.30 14.87
C SER A 46 -9.98 -2.26 13.67
N GLY A 47 -9.53 -1.75 12.52
CA GLY A 47 -9.34 -2.46 11.27
C GLY A 47 -8.65 -1.54 10.26
N ASP A 48 -8.47 -2.01 9.03
CA ASP A 48 -7.86 -1.20 7.98
C ASP A 48 -8.86 -0.15 7.46
N TYR A 49 -8.46 1.11 7.53
CA TYR A 49 -9.18 2.21 6.89
C TYR A 49 -8.42 2.58 5.63
N PHE A 50 -9.12 2.71 4.50
CA PHE A 50 -8.47 3.13 3.26
C PHE A 50 -9.26 4.20 2.52
N GLU A 51 -8.56 4.97 1.70
CA GLU A 51 -9.10 5.98 0.81
C GLU A 51 -8.50 5.79 -0.59
N SER A 52 -9.36 5.54 -1.58
CA SER A 52 -9.01 5.58 -3.00
C SER A 52 -9.01 7.03 -3.51
N GLY A 53 -8.13 7.33 -4.48
CA GLY A 53 -8.02 8.68 -5.05
C GLY A 53 -7.48 9.74 -4.08
N ASN A 54 -6.79 9.31 -3.02
CA ASN A 54 -6.16 10.22 -2.07
C ASN A 54 -5.06 11.02 -2.77
N ILE A 55 -5.10 12.35 -2.69
CA ILE A 55 -4.14 13.23 -3.38
C ILE A 55 -2.68 13.03 -2.93
N GLY A 56 -2.47 12.52 -1.72
CA GLY A 56 -1.15 12.19 -1.18
C GLY A 56 -0.65 10.81 -1.59
N CYS A 57 -1.48 10.02 -2.27
CA CYS A 57 -1.14 8.70 -2.82
C CYS A 57 -1.28 8.61 -4.35
N GLU A 58 -1.85 9.62 -5.01
CA GLU A 58 -2.11 9.65 -6.46
C GLU A 58 -2.87 8.39 -6.94
N ASP A 59 -2.19 7.52 -7.71
CA ASP A 59 -2.74 6.26 -8.22
C ASP A 59 -2.73 5.12 -7.18
N LEU A 60 -2.16 5.35 -6.00
CA LEU A 60 -2.16 4.43 -4.88
C LEU A 60 -3.34 4.72 -3.93
N ILE A 61 -3.60 3.78 -3.01
CA ILE A 61 -4.57 3.99 -1.94
C ILE A 61 -3.87 4.37 -0.65
N CYS A 62 -4.44 5.28 0.13
CA CYS A 62 -3.95 5.58 1.47
C CYS A 62 -4.57 4.57 2.44
N ILE A 63 -3.77 3.83 3.22
CA ILE A 63 -4.24 2.90 4.24
C ILE A 63 -3.75 3.33 5.63
N VAL A 64 -4.62 3.30 6.62
CA VAL A 64 -4.27 3.29 8.05
C VAL A 64 -4.63 1.93 8.61
N SER A 65 -3.61 1.21 9.10
CA SER A 65 -3.76 -0.11 9.70
C SER A 65 -3.46 -0.06 11.20
N PRO A 66 -4.11 -0.91 12.01
CA PRO A 66 -3.66 -1.19 13.37
C PRO A 66 -2.22 -1.72 13.31
N ALA A 67 -1.30 -1.10 14.07
CA ALA A 67 0.09 -1.51 14.04
C ALA A 67 0.72 -1.46 15.44
N PRO A 68 1.60 -2.42 15.79
CA PRO A 68 2.26 -2.43 17.09
C PRO A 68 3.07 -1.16 17.34
N ALA A 69 3.06 -0.67 18.58
CA ALA A 69 3.91 0.44 19.00
C ALA A 69 5.38 0.14 18.70
N GLY A 70 6.09 1.13 18.14
CA GLY A 70 7.50 0.99 17.74
C GLY A 70 7.74 0.32 16.38
N SER A 71 6.70 -0.21 15.71
CA SER A 71 6.81 -0.61 14.30
C SER A 71 6.91 0.62 13.40
N LYS A 72 7.41 0.45 12.15
CA LYS A 72 7.56 1.53 11.17
C LYS A 72 6.27 2.34 10.96
N TYR A 73 5.11 1.66 11.01
CA TYR A 73 3.78 2.24 10.84
C TYR A 73 3.00 2.38 12.15
N GLY A 74 3.61 2.09 13.30
CA GLY A 74 2.98 2.11 14.62
C GLY A 74 2.77 3.51 15.20
N GLY A 75 2.70 4.54 14.36
CA GLY A 75 2.59 5.95 14.74
C GLY A 75 2.42 6.87 13.53
N CYS A 76 1.95 8.08 13.80
CA CYS A 76 1.75 9.12 12.80
C CYS A 76 3.02 9.99 12.66
N SER A 77 3.25 10.50 11.45
CA SER A 77 4.25 11.52 11.18
C SER A 77 3.54 12.86 10.98
N GLY A 78 3.44 13.66 12.06
CA GLY A 78 2.51 14.78 12.09
C GLY A 78 1.08 14.28 11.93
N ASP A 79 0.34 14.85 10.98
CA ASP A 79 -1.04 14.44 10.68
C ASP A 79 -1.13 13.18 9.80
N SER A 80 -0.01 12.70 9.25
CA SER A 80 0.01 11.56 8.34
C SER A 80 0.13 10.26 9.12
N CYS A 81 -1.02 9.66 9.40
CA CYS A 81 -1.13 8.39 10.13
C CYS A 81 -1.08 7.15 9.22
N GLY A 82 -1.31 7.30 7.92
CA GLY A 82 -1.38 6.20 6.97
C GLY A 82 -0.11 5.97 6.16
N TYR A 83 -0.21 5.06 5.20
CA TYR A 83 0.79 4.80 4.18
C TYR A 83 0.15 4.47 2.83
N CYS A 84 0.82 4.83 1.73
CA CYS A 84 0.37 4.52 0.38
C CYS A 84 0.58 3.04 0.08
N SER A 85 -0.44 2.39 -0.48
CA SER A 85 -0.46 0.97 -0.79
C SER A 85 -0.96 0.73 -2.20
N LYS A 86 -0.58 -0.42 -2.75
CA LYS A 86 -0.99 -0.86 -4.08
C LYS A 86 -1.55 -2.28 -4.03
N PRO A 87 -2.35 -2.67 -5.03
CA PRO A 87 -2.67 -4.07 -5.26
C PRO A 87 -1.42 -4.93 -5.42
N CYS A 88 -1.49 -6.17 -4.96
CA CYS A 88 -0.36 -7.09 -5.00
C CYS A 88 -0.82 -8.53 -5.27
N VAL A 89 0.13 -9.35 -5.72
CA VAL A 89 -0.05 -10.81 -5.87
C VAL A 89 0.84 -11.56 -4.88
N SER A 90 1.97 -10.96 -4.47
CA SER A 90 2.93 -11.54 -3.54
C SER A 90 3.66 -10.50 -2.70
N ASP A 91 4.29 -10.93 -1.60
CA ASP A 91 5.14 -10.08 -0.73
C ASP A 91 6.24 -9.32 -1.49
N GLN A 92 6.68 -9.85 -2.63
CA GLN A 92 7.71 -9.21 -3.45
C GLN A 92 7.20 -7.92 -4.09
N ASP A 93 5.91 -7.84 -4.42
CA ASP A 93 5.30 -6.64 -5.00
C ASP A 93 5.29 -5.48 -3.99
N CYS A 94 5.30 -5.80 -2.70
CA CYS A 94 5.24 -4.85 -1.60
C CYS A 94 6.60 -4.33 -1.16
N TYR A 95 7.71 -4.78 -1.78
CA TYR A 95 9.06 -4.42 -1.39
C TYR A 95 9.30 -4.67 0.12
N LYS A 96 8.88 -5.83 0.63
CA LYS A 96 8.86 -6.17 2.07
C LYS A 96 10.16 -5.87 2.82
N SER A 97 11.32 -6.02 2.17
CA SER A 97 12.62 -5.69 2.77
C SER A 97 12.80 -4.20 3.09
N GLU A 98 12.15 -3.32 2.34
CA GLU A 98 12.24 -1.86 2.47
C GLU A 98 11.04 -1.28 3.23
N THR A 99 9.84 -1.79 2.92
CA THR A 99 8.58 -1.28 3.47
C THR A 99 8.20 -1.98 4.77
N GLY A 100 8.51 -3.27 4.91
CA GLY A 100 7.95 -4.14 5.95
C GLY A 100 6.50 -4.57 5.68
N LEU A 101 5.94 -4.21 4.53
CA LEU A 101 4.57 -4.57 4.13
C LEU A 101 4.55 -5.97 3.50
N VAL A 102 3.43 -6.67 3.68
CA VAL A 102 3.14 -7.98 3.09
C VAL A 102 1.95 -7.89 2.15
N CYS A 103 1.85 -8.82 1.21
CA CYS A 103 0.68 -8.91 0.37
C CYS A 103 -0.39 -9.73 1.07
N ASP A 104 -1.46 -9.07 1.52
CA ASP A 104 -2.54 -9.74 2.24
C ASP A 104 -3.90 -9.28 1.74
N GLN A 105 -4.91 -10.11 1.98
CA GLN A 105 -6.27 -9.87 1.55
C GLN A 105 -6.91 -8.74 2.35
N VAL A 106 -7.43 -7.73 1.67
CA VAL A 106 -8.24 -6.67 2.30
C VAL A 106 -9.70 -6.92 1.94
N VAL A 107 -10.49 -7.22 2.97
CA VAL A 107 -11.93 -7.48 2.83
C VAL A 107 -12.69 -6.30 3.41
N LEU A 108 -13.59 -5.73 2.60
CA LEU A 108 -14.49 -4.67 3.06
C LEU A 108 -15.45 -5.21 4.13
N ASP A 109 -15.63 -4.45 5.20
CA ASP A 109 -16.59 -4.79 6.25
C ASP A 109 -18.01 -4.93 5.65
N PRO A 110 -18.64 -6.11 5.72
CA PRO A 110 -19.98 -6.32 5.22
C PRO A 110 -21.02 -5.39 5.86
N ALA A 111 -20.85 -5.02 7.13
CA ALA A 111 -21.75 -4.10 7.82
C ALA A 111 -21.61 -2.68 7.27
N PHE A 112 -20.39 -2.23 7.00
CA PHE A 112 -20.13 -0.97 6.30
C PHE A 112 -20.77 -0.98 4.90
N LEU A 113 -20.53 -2.02 4.10
CA LEU A 113 -21.12 -2.14 2.77
C LEU A 113 -22.65 -2.14 2.81
N ALA A 114 -23.26 -2.77 3.82
CA ALA A 114 -24.71 -2.77 4.01
C ALA A 114 -25.27 -1.40 4.42
N SER A 115 -24.44 -0.51 4.98
CA SER A 115 -24.85 0.85 5.35
C SER A 115 -24.88 1.84 4.19
N LEU A 116 -24.23 1.51 3.06
CA LEU A 116 -24.12 2.37 1.89
C LEU A 116 -25.36 2.27 0.98
N ASP A 117 -25.67 3.36 0.26
CA ASP A 117 -26.63 3.30 -0.84
C ASP A 117 -26.12 2.40 -1.97
N GLU A 118 -27.02 1.95 -2.84
CA GLU A 118 -26.70 0.99 -3.89
C GLU A 118 -25.60 1.48 -4.84
N THR A 119 -25.61 2.76 -5.21
CA THR A 119 -24.63 3.31 -6.16
C THR A 119 -23.24 3.33 -5.54
N THR A 120 -23.13 3.83 -4.31
CA THR A 120 -21.86 3.88 -3.57
C THR A 120 -21.33 2.49 -3.27
N ARG A 121 -22.21 1.57 -2.85
CA ARG A 121 -21.85 0.17 -2.61
C ARG A 121 -21.28 -0.49 -3.86
N GLN A 122 -21.92 -0.32 -5.02
CA GLN A 122 -21.43 -0.89 -6.29
C GLN A 122 -20.10 -0.28 -6.71
N ARG A 123 -19.86 1.01 -6.44
CA ARG A 123 -18.54 1.63 -6.66
C ARG A 123 -17.45 0.94 -5.84
N TYR A 124 -17.65 0.78 -4.53
CA TYR A 124 -16.66 0.12 -3.66
C TYR A 124 -16.39 -1.33 -4.08
N LEU A 125 -17.44 -2.08 -4.44
CA LEU A 125 -17.31 -3.45 -4.93
C LEU A 125 -16.58 -3.53 -6.29
N GLY A 126 -16.72 -2.51 -7.15
CA GLY A 126 -16.01 -2.42 -8.41
C GLY A 126 -14.55 -1.96 -8.28
N GLU A 127 -14.24 -1.14 -7.28
CA GLU A 127 -12.89 -0.63 -6.99
C GLU A 127 -12.03 -1.66 -6.25
N THR A 128 -12.62 -2.48 -5.38
CA THR A 128 -11.95 -3.64 -4.75
C THR A 128 -11.95 -4.87 -5.67
N GLN A 129 -11.64 -4.67 -6.95
CA GLN A 129 -11.41 -5.77 -7.90
C GLN A 129 -10.22 -6.65 -7.51
N TYR A 130 -9.30 -6.12 -6.70
CA TYR A 130 -8.17 -6.84 -6.16
C TYR A 130 -8.49 -7.35 -4.76
N SER A 131 -8.26 -8.65 -4.54
CA SER A 131 -8.42 -9.24 -3.22
C SER A 131 -7.34 -8.74 -2.25
N SER A 132 -6.15 -8.39 -2.74
CA SER A 132 -4.96 -8.23 -1.90
C SER A 132 -4.22 -6.91 -2.15
N TYR A 133 -3.73 -6.33 -1.05
CA TYR A 133 -2.97 -5.08 -1.02
C TYR A 133 -1.74 -5.21 -0.13
N CYS A 134 -0.80 -4.31 -0.30
CA CYS A 134 0.37 -4.21 0.57
C CYS A 134 -0.02 -3.63 1.93
N VAL A 135 -0.01 -4.44 2.97
CA VAL A 135 -0.47 -4.05 4.31
C VAL A 135 0.56 -4.37 5.40
N VAL A 136 0.35 -3.79 6.58
CA VAL A 136 1.10 -4.17 7.77
C VAL A 136 0.82 -5.65 8.08
N PRO A 137 1.85 -6.49 8.35
CA PRO A 137 1.63 -7.88 8.72
C PRO A 137 0.74 -8.00 9.94
N ARG A 138 -0.31 -8.81 9.84
CA ARG A 138 -1.22 -9.10 10.96
C ARG A 138 -0.54 -10.06 11.95
N GLN A 139 -0.72 -9.83 13.24
CA GLN A 139 -0.24 -10.72 14.31
C GLN A 139 -1.27 -11.78 14.66
#